data_AF-A0A8T4XG43-F1
#
_entry.id   AF-A0A8T4XG43-F1
#
_cell.length_a   1.000
_cell.length_b   1.000
_cell.length_c   1.000
_cell.angle_alpha   90.00
_cell.angle_beta   90.00
_cell.angle_gamma   90.00
#
_symmetry.space_group_name_H-M   'P 1'
#
loop_
_entity.id
_entity.type
_entity.pdbx_description
1 polymer ?
#
loop_
_entity_poly.entity_id
_entity_poly.type
_entity_poly.pdbx_seq_one_letter_code
_entity_poly.pdbx_strand_id
1 'polypeptide(L)'
;MPIFPSKNTKAEEHKRYLNAAQKRLENFHTSSKEEQSLRFPTIKQIESEVNEQLKIFQSHIKDIKYSSLRLEELIKMFKSGEISENAYKLLMDELSSSLSLSIEGIFRVRESLEILRARAKIEWAKEKLDFEVEKREMSGKTLGEEQYYRREVYSPLYKWQEIVNRIDEALSSLKFEDELSIIERYLLITRERKNVKTKEVEEALEICRQRLNILSEKWAAVRRDKISQVMNLELKASQIRDEIKEVEVRFAVGELSRSIYESRMSVLQGSLRKVEKEISEIRGYIDEIDLKIFRISELLREMVE
;
A
#
# COMPACT_ATOMS: atom_id res chain seq x y z
N MET A 1 76.05 -38.37 -39.26
CA MET A 1 75.86 -38.17 -37.81
C MET A 1 74.77 -37.13 -37.60
N PRO A 2 73.70 -37.44 -36.85
CA PRO A 2 72.58 -36.52 -36.62
C PRO A 2 72.88 -35.58 -35.44
N ILE A 3 72.56 -34.29 -35.60
CA ILE A 3 72.61 -33.29 -34.53
C ILE A 3 71.21 -33.14 -33.96
N PHE A 4 71.03 -33.54 -32.71
CA PHE A 4 69.81 -33.32 -31.94
C PHE A 4 69.58 -31.82 -31.66
N PRO A 5 68.37 -31.28 -31.83
CA PRO A 5 68.03 -29.99 -31.26
C PRO A 5 67.75 -30.11 -29.76
N SER A 6 68.45 -29.26 -29.03
CA SER A 6 68.41 -28.96 -27.60
C SER A 6 67.00 -28.86 -27.00
N LYS A 7 66.83 -29.42 -25.80
CA LYS A 7 65.62 -29.40 -24.95
C LYS A 7 65.27 -28.01 -24.36
N ASN A 8 65.95 -26.93 -24.73
CA ASN A 8 65.80 -25.61 -24.10
C ASN A 8 64.69 -24.70 -24.67
N THR A 9 64.10 -25.00 -25.82
CA THR A 9 63.09 -24.12 -26.44
C THR A 9 61.73 -24.18 -25.75
N LYS A 10 61.32 -25.34 -25.24
CA LYS A 10 60.00 -25.51 -24.58
C LYS A 10 59.89 -24.80 -23.23
N ALA A 11 61.00 -24.63 -22.52
CA ALA A 11 61.02 -23.98 -21.21
C ALA A 11 60.84 -22.45 -21.33
N GLU A 12 61.38 -21.82 -22.37
CA GLU A 12 61.21 -20.38 -22.60
C GLU A 12 59.80 -20.01 -23.07
N GLU A 13 59.18 -20.85 -23.91
CA GLU A 13 57.79 -20.64 -24.36
C GLU A 13 56.81 -20.74 -23.18
N HIS A 14 57.02 -21.69 -22.27
CA HIS A 14 56.17 -21.85 -21.10
C HIS A 14 56.29 -20.68 -20.12
N LYS A 15 57.48 -20.08 -20.01
CA LYS A 15 57.73 -18.88 -19.18
C LYS A 15 57.11 -17.63 -19.79
N ARG A 16 57.12 -17.51 -21.12
CA ARG A 16 56.43 -16.42 -21.85
C ARG A 16 54.90 -16.53 -21.72
N TYR A 17 54.36 -17.75 -21.77
CA TYR A 17 52.93 -17.99 -21.58
C TYR A 17 52.46 -17.63 -20.16
N LEU A 18 53.22 -18.03 -19.14
CA LEU A 18 52.92 -17.69 -17.74
C LEU A 18 53.00 -16.17 -17.49
N ASN A 19 54.00 -15.48 -18.04
CA ASN A 19 54.07 -14.01 -17.95
C ASN A 19 52.93 -13.29 -18.68
N ALA A 20 52.46 -13.83 -19.81
CA ALA A 20 51.31 -13.28 -20.52
C ALA A 20 50.00 -13.50 -19.76
N ALA A 21 49.84 -14.65 -19.10
CA ALA A 21 48.70 -14.95 -18.23
C ALA A 21 48.71 -14.07 -16.97
N GLN A 22 49.88 -13.83 -16.37
CA GLN A 22 50.02 -12.99 -15.19
C GLN A 22 49.76 -11.50 -15.50
N LYS A 23 50.25 -10.99 -16.64
CA LYS A 23 49.88 -9.66 -17.13
C LYS A 23 48.37 -9.51 -17.42
N ARG A 24 47.71 -10.58 -17.89
CA ARG A 24 46.24 -10.57 -18.05
C ARG A 24 45.53 -10.51 -16.69
N LEU A 25 46.02 -11.22 -15.68
CA LEU A 25 45.46 -11.17 -14.31
C LEU A 25 45.65 -9.80 -13.65
N GLU A 26 46.82 -9.18 -13.81
CA GLU A 26 47.10 -7.82 -13.30
C GLU A 26 46.24 -6.75 -14.00
N ASN A 27 45.90 -6.94 -15.28
CA ASN A 27 44.96 -6.09 -16.01
C ASN A 27 43.49 -6.27 -15.55
N PHE A 28 43.12 -7.46 -15.04
CA PHE A 28 41.81 -7.66 -14.40
C PHE A 28 41.72 -6.97 -13.03
N HIS A 29 42.84 -6.85 -12.30
CA HIS A 29 42.87 -6.11 -11.03
C HIS A 29 43.02 -4.59 -11.19
N THR A 30 43.44 -4.08 -12.35
CA THR A 30 43.58 -2.64 -12.60
C THR A 30 42.41 -2.03 -13.37
N SER A 31 41.52 -2.83 -13.97
CA SER A 31 40.30 -2.36 -14.65
C SER A 31 39.09 -2.16 -13.72
N SER A 32 39.21 -2.44 -12.42
CA SER A 32 38.15 -2.13 -11.42
C SER A 32 38.24 -0.70 -10.86
N LYS A 33 39.03 0.20 -11.47
CA LYS A 33 39.17 1.61 -11.05
C LYS A 33 38.42 2.61 -11.95
N GLU A 34 37.50 2.12 -12.76
CA GLU A 34 36.40 2.95 -13.30
C GLU A 34 35.08 2.54 -12.63
N GLU A 35 35.09 2.49 -11.29
CA GLU A 35 33.87 2.86 -10.57
C GLU A 35 33.61 4.34 -10.91
N GLN A 36 32.81 4.56 -11.95
CA GLN A 36 31.94 5.72 -11.97
C GLN A 36 31.31 5.77 -10.59
N SER A 37 31.70 6.78 -9.79
CA SER A 37 31.05 7.02 -8.52
C SER A 37 29.56 7.20 -8.83
N LEU A 38 28.78 6.13 -8.65
CA LEU A 38 27.39 6.23 -8.27
C LEU A 38 27.44 7.06 -7.00
N ARG A 39 27.37 8.38 -7.15
CA ARG A 39 27.20 9.30 -6.04
C ARG A 39 25.86 8.90 -5.44
N PHE A 40 25.92 8.04 -4.43
CA PHE A 40 24.76 7.60 -3.70
C PHE A 40 24.04 8.84 -3.20
N PRO A 41 22.73 8.96 -3.43
CA PRO A 41 21.99 10.13 -3.00
C PRO A 41 22.09 10.23 -1.48
N THR A 42 22.50 11.40 -1.00
CA THR A 42 22.58 11.68 0.43
C THR A 42 21.19 11.56 1.06
N ILE A 43 21.11 11.23 2.36
CA ILE A 43 19.84 11.22 3.12
C ILE A 43 19.00 12.47 2.83
N LYS A 44 19.65 13.64 2.76
CA LYS A 44 18.99 14.93 2.47
C LYS A 44 18.35 14.99 1.08
N GLN A 45 18.93 14.35 0.07
CA GLN A 45 18.35 14.29 -1.27
C GLN A 45 17.09 13.44 -1.28
N ILE A 46 17.13 12.23 -0.70
CA ILE A 46 15.94 11.37 -0.59
C ILE A 46 14.88 12.03 0.27
N GLU A 47 15.26 12.68 1.38
CA GLU A 47 14.33 13.43 2.22
C GLU A 47 13.66 14.58 1.45
N SER A 48 14.41 15.33 0.65
CA SER A 48 13.83 16.41 -0.18
C SER A 48 12.88 15.89 -1.25
N GLU A 49 13.23 14.78 -1.90
CA GLU A 49 12.40 14.14 -2.92
C GLU A 49 11.10 13.61 -2.32
N VAL A 50 11.19 12.95 -1.15
CA VAL A 50 10.02 12.50 -0.38
C VAL A 50 9.15 13.70 0.02
N ASN A 51 9.73 14.80 0.51
CA ASN A 51 8.97 15.99 0.87
C ASN A 51 8.19 16.58 -0.31
N GLU A 52 8.79 16.60 -1.50
CA GLU A 52 8.15 17.08 -2.72
C GLU A 52 7.02 16.15 -3.14
N GLN A 53 7.27 14.84 -3.24
CA GLN A 53 6.26 13.85 -3.60
C GLN A 53 5.08 13.84 -2.61
N LEU A 54 5.34 13.98 -1.31
CA LEU A 54 4.28 14.08 -0.30
C LEU A 54 3.39 15.31 -0.48
N LYS A 55 3.96 16.46 -0.85
CA LYS A 55 3.17 17.68 -1.14
C LYS A 55 2.29 17.49 -2.36
N ILE A 56 2.83 16.90 -3.43
CA ILE A 56 2.09 16.62 -4.66
C ILE A 56 0.96 15.63 -4.38
N PHE A 57 1.25 14.56 -3.62
CA PHE A 57 0.26 13.56 -3.20
C PHE A 57 -0.92 14.19 -2.45
N GLN A 58 -0.62 15.05 -1.47
CA GLN A 58 -1.65 15.76 -0.71
C GLN A 58 -2.45 16.75 -1.56
N SER A 59 -1.81 17.40 -2.54
CA SER A 59 -2.52 18.26 -3.48
C SER A 59 -3.53 17.46 -4.29
N HIS A 60 -3.11 16.36 -4.91
CA HIS A 60 -4.00 15.51 -5.70
C HIS A 60 -5.18 14.97 -4.88
N ILE A 61 -4.96 14.57 -3.61
CA ILE A 61 -6.07 14.16 -2.74
C ILE A 61 -7.09 15.30 -2.53
N LYS A 62 -6.62 16.53 -2.33
CA LYS A 62 -7.51 17.69 -2.18
C LYS A 62 -8.28 17.96 -3.47
N ASP A 63 -7.60 17.90 -4.61
CA ASP A 63 -8.20 18.13 -5.93
C ASP A 63 -9.25 17.07 -6.25
N ILE A 64 -8.96 15.79 -5.97
CA ILE A 64 -9.92 14.68 -6.11
C ILE A 64 -11.17 14.93 -5.26
N LYS A 65 -11.01 15.28 -3.97
CA LYS A 65 -12.14 15.57 -3.09
C LYS A 65 -12.96 16.76 -3.57
N TYR A 66 -12.29 17.84 -3.98
CA TYR A 66 -12.94 19.05 -4.48
C TYR A 66 -13.73 18.79 -5.76
N SER A 67 -13.11 18.15 -6.75
CA SER A 67 -13.76 17.81 -8.02
C SER A 67 -14.90 16.82 -7.85
N SER A 68 -14.77 15.86 -6.91
CA SER A 68 -15.85 14.91 -6.61
C SER A 68 -17.07 15.60 -6.02
N LEU A 69 -16.89 16.51 -5.06
CA LEU A 69 -17.98 17.30 -4.49
C LEU A 69 -18.68 18.17 -5.54
N ARG A 70 -17.92 18.82 -6.43
CA ARG A 70 -18.50 19.63 -7.51
C ARG A 70 -19.28 18.79 -8.51
N LEU A 71 -18.82 17.58 -8.82
CA LEU A 71 -19.56 16.66 -9.69
C LEU A 71 -20.89 16.24 -9.04
N GLU A 72 -20.92 15.98 -7.74
CA GLU A 72 -22.17 15.68 -7.03
C GLU A 72 -23.15 16.85 -7.05
N GLU A 73 -22.66 18.07 -6.85
CA GLU A 73 -23.46 19.29 -6.91
C GLU A 73 -24.00 19.52 -8.33
N LEU A 74 -23.18 19.34 -9.36
CA LEU A 74 -23.57 19.44 -10.75
C LEU A 74 -24.71 18.46 -11.10
N ILE A 75 -24.61 17.21 -10.63
CA ILE A 75 -25.66 16.20 -10.80
C ILE A 75 -26.97 16.63 -10.12
N LYS A 76 -26.90 17.24 -8.93
CA LYS A 76 -28.09 17.75 -8.22
C LYS A 76 -28.76 18.87 -9.00
N MET A 77 -27.98 19.87 -9.46
CA MET A 77 -28.46 20.99 -10.27
C MET A 77 -29.09 20.53 -11.59
N PHE A 78 -28.53 19.51 -12.23
CA PHE A 78 -29.11 18.93 -13.44
C PHE A 78 -30.45 18.24 -13.13
N LYS A 79 -30.52 17.46 -12.04
CA LYS A 79 -31.76 16.77 -11.62
C LYS A 79 -32.87 17.73 -11.18
N SER A 80 -32.52 18.87 -10.59
CA SER A 80 -33.48 19.91 -10.22
C SER A 80 -33.92 20.77 -11.40
N GLY A 81 -33.28 20.63 -12.57
CA GLY A 81 -33.57 21.42 -13.77
C GLY A 81 -33.03 22.85 -13.71
N GLU A 82 -32.12 23.15 -12.77
CA GLU A 82 -31.48 24.46 -12.63
C GLU A 82 -30.53 24.78 -13.80
N ILE A 83 -30.00 23.75 -14.45
CA ILE A 83 -29.08 23.88 -15.58
C ILE A 83 -29.58 23.13 -16.82
N SER A 84 -29.24 23.67 -17.99
CA SER A 84 -29.51 23.01 -19.27
C SER A 84 -28.64 21.76 -19.47
N GLU A 85 -29.12 20.81 -20.27
CA GLU A 85 -28.36 19.60 -20.62
C GLU A 85 -27.02 19.92 -21.30
N ASN A 86 -26.95 20.96 -22.12
CA ASN A 86 -25.71 21.37 -22.79
C ASN A 86 -24.69 21.91 -21.78
N ALA A 87 -25.14 22.75 -20.83
CA ALA A 87 -24.27 23.26 -19.76
C ALA A 87 -23.79 22.11 -18.84
N TYR A 88 -24.68 21.16 -18.54
CA TYR A 88 -24.33 19.96 -17.78
C TYR A 88 -23.23 19.15 -18.47
N LYS A 89 -23.38 18.83 -19.76
CA LYS A 89 -22.39 18.06 -20.52
C LYS A 89 -21.00 18.72 -20.53
N LEU A 90 -20.94 20.02 -20.83
CA LEU A 90 -19.67 20.76 -20.87
C LEU A 90 -18.96 20.77 -19.51
N LEU A 91 -19.70 21.07 -18.43
CA LEU A 91 -19.14 21.10 -17.07
C LEU A 91 -18.77 19.69 -16.59
N MET A 92 -19.56 18.68 -16.97
CA MET A 92 -19.27 17.29 -16.65
C MET A 92 -17.96 16.85 -17.30
N ASP A 93 -17.74 17.19 -18.57
CA ASP A 93 -16.51 16.86 -19.29
C ASP A 93 -15.28 17.55 -18.68
N GLU A 94 -15.38 18.84 -18.32
CA GLU A 94 -14.29 19.61 -17.69
C GLU A 94 -13.94 19.05 -16.30
N LEU A 95 -14.94 18.89 -15.43
CA LEU A 95 -14.73 18.39 -14.07
C LEU A 95 -14.24 16.95 -14.08
N SER A 96 -14.78 16.10 -14.97
CA SER A 96 -14.31 14.73 -15.13
C SER A 96 -12.88 14.69 -15.65
N SER A 97 -12.47 15.65 -16.50
CA SER A 97 -11.09 15.74 -17.01
C SER A 97 -10.12 16.11 -15.90
N SER A 98 -10.46 17.13 -15.12
CA SER A 98 -9.68 17.54 -13.95
C SER A 98 -9.57 16.41 -12.93
N LEU A 99 -10.67 15.68 -12.68
CA LEU A 99 -10.68 14.55 -11.77
C LEU A 99 -9.80 13.40 -12.29
N SER A 100 -9.95 12.99 -13.55
CA SER A 100 -9.09 11.96 -14.15
C SER A 100 -7.61 12.30 -14.06
N LEU A 101 -7.23 13.54 -14.38
CA LEU A 101 -5.83 13.98 -14.27
C LEU A 101 -5.30 13.92 -12.84
N SER A 102 -6.13 14.29 -11.86
CA SER A 102 -5.76 14.22 -10.44
C SER A 102 -5.63 12.76 -9.97
N ILE A 103 -6.46 11.85 -10.49
CA ILE A 103 -6.39 10.42 -10.17
C ILE A 103 -5.16 9.76 -10.82
N GLU A 104 -4.84 10.10 -12.06
CA GLU A 104 -3.61 9.63 -12.69
C GLU A 104 -2.38 10.16 -11.96
N GLY A 105 -2.42 11.43 -11.53
CA GLY A 105 -1.39 12.05 -10.69
C GLY A 105 -1.19 11.31 -9.38
N ILE A 106 -2.26 10.97 -8.65
CA ILE A 106 -2.14 10.24 -7.38
C ILE A 106 -1.51 8.86 -7.57
N PHE A 107 -1.84 8.15 -8.66
CA PHE A 107 -1.24 6.85 -8.96
C PHE A 107 0.26 6.94 -9.24
N ARG A 108 0.70 7.90 -10.06
CA ARG A 108 2.14 8.10 -10.35
C ARG A 108 2.94 8.48 -9.11
N VAL A 109 2.41 9.43 -8.31
CA VAL A 109 3.07 9.87 -7.09
C VAL A 109 3.13 8.74 -6.07
N ARG A 110 2.09 7.90 -5.99
CA ARG A 110 2.08 6.73 -5.12
C ARG A 110 3.16 5.72 -5.51
N GLU A 111 3.30 5.42 -6.80
CA GLU A 111 4.37 4.53 -7.29
C GLU A 111 5.76 5.10 -6.96
N SER A 112 5.96 6.40 -7.16
CA SER A 112 7.20 7.10 -6.78
C SER A 112 7.50 6.97 -5.28
N LEU A 113 6.49 7.20 -4.42
CA LEU A 113 6.63 7.03 -2.97
C LEU A 113 6.96 5.59 -2.57
N GLU A 114 6.39 4.59 -3.24
CA GLU A 114 6.70 3.17 -3.01
C GLU A 114 8.16 2.84 -3.37
N ILE A 115 8.66 3.38 -4.49
CA ILE A 115 10.07 3.25 -4.90
C ILE A 115 10.99 3.94 -3.88
N LEU A 116 10.65 5.16 -3.45
CA LEU A 116 11.42 5.90 -2.44
C LEU A 116 11.45 5.17 -1.10
N ARG A 117 10.33 4.55 -0.71
CA ARG A 117 10.25 3.71 0.49
C ARG A 117 11.16 2.50 0.38
N ALA A 118 11.14 1.78 -0.74
CA ALA A 118 12.02 0.64 -0.97
C ALA A 118 13.50 1.05 -0.93
N ARG A 119 13.85 2.18 -1.56
CA ARG A 119 15.20 2.74 -1.52
C ARG A 119 15.63 3.10 -0.09
N ALA A 120 14.79 3.82 0.66
CA ALA A 120 15.06 4.19 2.05
C ALA A 120 15.24 2.95 2.94
N LYS A 121 14.45 1.89 2.74
CA LYS A 121 14.62 0.61 3.47
C LYS A 121 15.93 -0.09 3.14
N ILE A 122 16.37 -0.05 1.88
CA ILE A 122 17.66 -0.62 1.45
C ILE A 122 18.82 0.15 2.10
N GLU A 123 18.81 1.48 2.02
CA GLU A 123 19.87 2.29 2.63
C GLU A 123 19.89 2.16 4.16
N TRP A 124 18.72 2.11 4.80
CA TRP A 124 18.60 1.80 6.22
C TRP A 124 19.22 0.45 6.59
N ALA A 125 18.98 -0.60 5.77
CA ALA A 125 19.55 -1.91 6.00
C ALA A 125 21.07 -1.94 5.82
N LYS A 126 21.60 -1.19 4.84
CA LYS A 126 23.06 -1.04 4.64
C LYS A 126 23.72 -0.35 5.83
N GLU A 127 23.20 0.82 6.24
CA GLU A 127 23.76 1.55 7.40
C GLU A 127 23.66 0.72 8.69
N LYS A 128 22.60 -0.07 8.83
CA LYS A 128 22.45 -0.98 9.98
C LYS A 128 23.50 -2.10 9.96
N LEU A 129 23.83 -2.64 8.80
CA LEU A 129 24.89 -3.65 8.65
C LEU A 129 26.27 -3.06 8.90
N ASP A 130 26.56 -1.89 8.32
CA ASP A 130 27.84 -1.18 8.54
C ASP A 130 28.03 -0.89 10.03
N PHE A 131 26.97 -0.45 10.71
CA PHE A 131 26.97 -0.27 12.16
C PHE A 131 27.26 -1.58 12.94
N GLU A 132 26.66 -2.70 12.53
CA GLU A 132 26.89 -3.99 13.19
C GLU A 132 28.32 -4.52 12.97
N VAL A 133 28.94 -4.22 11.83
CA VAL A 133 30.34 -4.56 11.52
C VAL A 133 31.28 -3.69 12.34
N GLU A 134 31.12 -2.36 12.31
CA GLU A 134 31.92 -1.42 13.10
C GLU A 134 31.83 -1.72 14.61
N LYS A 135 30.64 -2.08 15.11
CA LYS A 135 30.44 -2.46 16.51
C LYS A 135 31.20 -3.73 16.91
N ARG A 136 31.35 -4.71 16.01
CA ARG A 136 32.15 -5.94 16.27
C ARG A 136 33.65 -5.66 16.26
N GLU A 137 34.10 -4.74 15.42
CA GLU A 137 35.51 -4.33 15.35
C GLU A 137 35.93 -3.47 16.56
N MET A 138 34.99 -2.76 17.17
CA MET A 138 35.21 -1.79 18.24
C MET A 138 35.01 -2.32 19.66
N SER A 139 34.71 -3.62 19.86
CA SER A 139 34.46 -4.21 21.18
C SER A 139 35.68 -4.25 22.13
N GLY A 140 36.72 -3.45 21.87
CA GLY A 140 37.93 -3.32 22.68
C GLY A 140 38.33 -1.89 23.07
N LYS A 141 37.48 -0.87 22.86
CA LYS A 141 37.81 0.55 23.17
C LYS A 141 36.87 1.23 24.20
N THR A 142 37.43 2.24 24.85
CA THR A 142 37.01 2.88 26.11
C THR A 142 35.74 3.75 26.03
N LEU A 143 35.01 3.83 27.16
CA LEU A 143 33.77 4.57 27.46
C LEU A 143 33.60 6.02 26.91
N GLY A 144 34.67 6.71 26.52
CA GLY A 144 34.61 8.08 25.98
C GLY A 144 34.16 8.15 24.51
N GLU A 145 34.48 7.12 23.72
CA GLU A 145 34.09 7.03 22.31
C GLU A 145 32.58 6.73 22.16
N GLU A 146 31.99 6.03 23.12
CA GLU A 146 30.58 5.60 23.13
C GLU A 146 29.56 6.76 23.05
N GLN A 147 29.86 7.92 23.65
CA GLN A 147 28.98 9.10 23.60
C GLN A 147 29.01 9.84 22.26
N TYR A 148 30.14 9.78 21.54
CA TYR A 148 30.31 10.39 20.22
C TYR A 148 29.54 9.58 19.15
N TYR A 149 29.66 8.25 19.19
CA TYR A 149 28.92 7.34 18.31
C TYR A 149 27.39 7.40 18.51
N ARG A 150 26.93 7.66 19.75
CA ARG A 150 25.50 7.82 20.05
C ARG A 150 24.85 9.06 19.43
N ARG A 151 25.64 10.08 19.03
CA ARG A 151 25.11 11.30 18.37
C ARG A 151 25.28 11.27 16.85
N GLU A 152 26.40 10.80 16.33
CA GLU A 152 26.66 10.84 14.89
C GLU A 152 26.11 9.64 14.13
N VAL A 153 26.07 8.44 14.72
CA VAL A 153 25.67 7.21 14.00
C VAL A 153 24.21 6.81 14.28
N TYR A 154 23.68 7.18 15.45
CA TYR A 154 22.24 7.04 15.74
C TYR A 154 21.40 8.03 14.91
N SER A 155 21.93 9.20 14.54
CA SER A 155 21.18 10.24 13.82
C SER A 155 20.75 9.82 12.39
N PRO A 156 21.60 9.20 11.55
CA PRO A 156 21.21 8.66 10.24
C PRO A 156 20.14 7.56 10.28
N LEU A 157 20.29 6.57 11.17
CA LEU A 157 19.36 5.45 11.28
C LEU A 157 17.94 5.90 11.64
N TYR A 158 17.81 6.88 12.55
CA TYR A 158 16.51 7.46 12.91
C TYR A 158 15.92 8.28 11.77
N LYS A 159 16.73 8.97 10.97
CA LYS A 159 16.26 9.74 9.80
C LYS A 159 15.69 8.84 8.72
N TRP A 160 16.34 7.70 8.43
CA TRP A 160 15.78 6.74 7.49
C TRP A 160 14.45 6.16 7.98
N GLN A 161 14.38 5.82 9.26
CA GLN A 161 13.15 5.34 9.85
C GLN A 161 12.04 6.41 9.79
N GLU A 162 12.38 7.67 10.06
CA GLU A 162 11.45 8.81 9.95
C GLU A 162 10.95 8.98 8.50
N ILE A 163 11.84 8.91 7.50
CA ILE A 163 11.45 8.97 6.08
C ILE A 163 10.46 7.85 5.75
N VAL A 164 10.77 6.60 6.13
CA VAL A 164 9.89 5.45 5.88
C VAL A 164 8.54 5.63 6.57
N ASN A 165 8.53 6.04 7.83
CA ASN A 165 7.30 6.26 8.59
C ASN A 165 6.42 7.34 7.94
N ARG A 166 7.01 8.44 7.47
CA ARG A 166 6.29 9.54 6.81
C ARG A 166 5.67 9.09 5.48
N ILE A 167 6.37 8.25 4.72
CA ILE A 167 5.82 7.66 3.50
C ILE A 167 4.67 6.71 3.85
N ASP A 168 4.86 5.82 4.84
CA ASP A 168 3.83 4.87 5.26
C ASP A 168 2.57 5.58 5.80
N GLU A 169 2.73 6.66 6.56
CA GLU A 169 1.63 7.50 7.05
C GLU A 169 0.87 8.14 5.88
N ALA A 170 1.58 8.71 4.91
CA ALA A 170 0.94 9.32 3.74
C ALA A 170 0.21 8.29 2.88
N LEU A 171 0.83 7.14 2.61
CA LEU A 171 0.21 6.05 1.84
C LEU A 171 -0.99 5.40 2.57
N SER A 172 -1.04 5.51 3.90
CA SER A 172 -2.15 5.06 4.75
C SER A 172 -3.20 6.13 5.00
N SER A 173 -2.93 7.40 4.66
CA SER A 173 -3.87 8.51 4.83
C SER A 173 -5.11 8.38 3.94
N LEU A 174 -4.99 7.66 2.82
CA LEU A 174 -6.11 7.29 1.97
C LEU A 174 -6.76 6.02 2.51
N LYS A 175 -8.01 6.14 2.97
CA LYS A 175 -8.75 4.99 3.48
C LYS A 175 -9.01 3.98 2.37
N PHE A 176 -9.17 2.73 2.78
CA PHE A 176 -9.44 1.61 1.88
C PHE A 176 -10.66 1.88 0.97
N GLU A 177 -11.74 2.38 1.57
CA GLU A 177 -13.01 2.68 0.90
C GLU A 177 -12.90 3.89 -0.05
N ASP A 178 -12.11 4.90 0.35
CA ASP A 178 -11.83 6.07 -0.48
C ASP A 178 -11.04 5.65 -1.73
N GLU A 179 -10.06 4.75 -1.57
CA GLU A 179 -9.29 4.24 -2.70
C GLU A 179 -10.13 3.43 -3.68
N LEU A 180 -11.02 2.56 -3.19
CA LEU A 180 -12.00 1.85 -4.03
C LEU A 180 -12.87 2.83 -4.81
N SER A 181 -13.36 3.88 -4.14
CA SER A 181 -14.23 4.90 -4.75
C SER A 181 -13.50 5.71 -5.82
N ILE A 182 -12.21 6.03 -5.59
CA ILE A 182 -11.36 6.72 -6.58
C ILE A 182 -11.17 5.84 -7.82
N ILE A 183 -10.87 4.55 -7.64
CA ILE A 183 -10.71 3.62 -8.76
C ILE A 183 -12.05 3.51 -9.51
N GLU A 184 -13.16 3.22 -8.82
CA GLU A 184 -14.49 3.13 -9.45
C GLU A 184 -14.80 4.39 -10.28
N ARG A 185 -14.57 5.57 -9.70
CA ARG A 185 -14.86 6.85 -10.35
C ARG A 185 -13.99 7.06 -11.59
N TYR A 186 -12.71 6.74 -11.51
CA TYR A 186 -11.80 6.80 -12.66
C TYR A 186 -12.28 5.90 -13.79
N LEU A 187 -12.60 4.64 -13.48
CA LEU A 187 -13.06 3.67 -14.48
C LEU A 187 -14.37 4.11 -15.14
N LEU A 188 -15.30 4.69 -14.38
CA LEU A 188 -16.54 5.24 -14.94
C LEU A 188 -16.27 6.40 -15.91
N ILE A 189 -15.40 7.35 -15.54
CA ILE A 189 -15.04 8.48 -16.42
C ILE A 189 -14.35 7.97 -17.69
N THR A 190 -13.40 7.05 -17.56
CA THR A 190 -12.67 6.47 -18.68
C THR A 190 -13.61 5.68 -19.59
N ARG A 191 -14.57 4.95 -19.02
CA ARG A 191 -15.61 4.23 -19.77
C ARG A 191 -16.52 5.19 -20.55
N GLU A 192 -16.92 6.31 -19.98
CA GLU A 192 -17.78 7.29 -20.67
C GLU A 192 -17.06 7.95 -21.86
N ARG A 193 -15.72 8.05 -21.79
CA ARG A 193 -14.90 8.69 -22.82
C ARG A 193 -14.69 7.87 -24.09
N LYS A 194 -15.02 6.56 -24.10
CA LYS A 194 -15.05 5.52 -25.17
C LYS A 194 -14.10 5.54 -26.40
N ASN A 195 -13.41 6.63 -26.72
CA ASN A 195 -12.83 6.89 -28.04
C ASN A 195 -11.35 7.31 -27.99
N VAL A 196 -10.69 7.24 -26.83
CA VAL A 196 -9.27 7.59 -26.71
C VAL A 196 -8.54 6.49 -25.93
N LYS A 197 -8.22 5.38 -26.59
CA LYS A 197 -7.21 4.43 -26.10
C LYS A 197 -5.83 5.06 -26.29
N THR A 198 -5.44 5.96 -25.40
CA THR A 198 -4.05 6.40 -25.30
C THR A 198 -3.26 5.39 -24.48
N LYS A 199 -1.96 5.31 -24.76
CA LYS A 199 -1.02 4.53 -23.96
C LYS A 199 -1.08 4.88 -22.47
N GLU A 200 -1.32 6.16 -22.17
CA GLU A 200 -1.46 6.68 -20.80
C GLU A 200 -2.69 6.09 -20.08
N VAL A 201 -3.81 5.91 -20.80
CA VAL A 201 -5.02 5.28 -20.25
C VAL A 201 -4.77 3.79 -20.01
N GLU A 202 -4.09 3.09 -20.91
CA GLU A 202 -3.73 1.67 -20.72
C GLU A 202 -2.82 1.47 -19.50
N GLU A 203 -1.80 2.32 -19.34
CA GLU A 203 -0.93 2.32 -18.17
C GLU A 203 -1.73 2.57 -16.88
N ALA A 204 -2.64 3.54 -16.89
CA ALA A 204 -3.50 3.84 -15.74
C ALA A 204 -4.49 2.70 -15.41
N LEU A 205 -5.03 2.00 -16.41
CA LEU A 205 -5.89 0.83 -16.22
C LEU A 205 -5.13 -0.34 -15.59
N GLU A 206 -3.88 -0.56 -16.02
CA GLU A 206 -3.02 -1.58 -15.41
C GLU A 206 -2.71 -1.23 -13.95
N ILE A 207 -2.43 0.04 -13.65
CA ILE A 207 -2.27 0.49 -12.25
C ILE A 207 -3.56 0.24 -11.45
N CYS A 208 -4.73 0.57 -12.00
CA CYS A 208 -6.01 0.29 -11.34
C CYS A 208 -6.19 -1.20 -11.04
N ARG A 209 -5.83 -2.08 -11.98
CA ARG A 209 -5.89 -3.53 -11.81
C ARG A 209 -4.96 -4.00 -10.68
N GLN A 210 -3.70 -3.55 -10.70
CA GLN A 210 -2.73 -3.90 -9.66
C GLN A 210 -3.18 -3.41 -8.28
N ARG A 211 -3.69 -2.18 -8.20
CA ARG A 211 -4.23 -1.62 -6.95
C ARG A 211 -5.45 -2.39 -6.48
N LEU A 212 -6.39 -2.72 -7.37
CA LEU A 212 -7.56 -3.52 -7.01
C LEU A 212 -7.18 -4.89 -6.48
N ASN A 213 -6.15 -5.54 -7.04
CA ASN A 213 -5.66 -6.82 -6.54
C ASN A 213 -5.12 -6.69 -5.10
N ILE A 214 -4.28 -5.69 -4.84
CA ILE A 214 -3.75 -5.42 -3.49
C ILE A 214 -4.90 -5.11 -2.50
N LEU A 215 -5.88 -4.32 -2.93
CA LEU A 215 -7.06 -4.01 -2.12
C LEU A 215 -7.90 -5.26 -1.86
N SER A 216 -8.08 -6.12 -2.86
CA SER A 216 -8.84 -7.37 -2.74
C SER A 216 -8.16 -8.36 -1.77
N GLU A 217 -6.83 -8.44 -1.78
CA GLU A 217 -6.07 -9.25 -0.81
C GLU A 217 -6.21 -8.71 0.62
N LYS A 218 -6.08 -7.39 0.80
CA LYS A 218 -6.31 -6.73 2.09
C LYS A 218 -7.74 -6.97 2.57
N TRP A 219 -8.71 -6.86 1.66
CA TRP A 219 -10.12 -7.13 1.96
C TRP A 219 -10.34 -8.57 2.36
N ALA A 220 -9.71 -9.55 1.71
CA ALA A 220 -9.83 -10.96 2.11
C ALA A 220 -9.33 -11.21 3.55
N ALA A 221 -8.33 -10.45 4.03
CA ALA A 221 -7.92 -10.50 5.43
C ALA A 221 -8.97 -9.87 6.36
N VAL A 222 -9.43 -8.66 6.06
CA VAL A 222 -10.44 -7.93 6.86
C VAL A 222 -11.77 -8.68 6.89
N ARG A 223 -12.24 -9.18 5.75
CA ARG A 223 -13.47 -9.97 5.61
C ARG A 223 -13.44 -11.22 6.49
N ARG A 224 -12.31 -11.94 6.53
CA ARG A 224 -12.16 -13.12 7.40
C ARG A 224 -12.31 -12.75 8.87
N ASP A 225 -11.68 -11.67 9.31
CA ASP A 225 -11.83 -11.16 10.67
C ASP A 225 -13.29 -10.77 10.98
N LYS A 226 -13.94 -10.04 10.07
CA LYS A 226 -15.36 -9.67 10.21
C LYS A 226 -16.30 -10.87 10.25
N ILE A 227 -16.05 -11.91 9.44
CA ILE A 227 -16.81 -13.17 9.49
C ILE A 227 -16.61 -13.85 10.85
N SER A 228 -15.39 -13.87 11.38
CA SER A 228 -15.13 -14.42 12.72
C SER A 228 -15.88 -13.64 13.81
N GLN A 229 -15.92 -12.30 13.71
CA GLN A 229 -16.73 -11.47 14.62
C GLN A 229 -18.21 -11.83 14.54
N VAL A 230 -18.77 -12.00 13.34
CA VAL A 230 -20.16 -12.44 13.14
C VAL A 230 -20.42 -13.80 13.78
N MET A 231 -19.54 -14.78 13.56
CA MET A 231 -19.69 -16.12 14.16
C MET A 231 -19.72 -16.08 15.70
N ASN A 232 -18.86 -15.25 16.31
CA ASN A 232 -18.83 -15.07 17.76
C ASN A 232 -20.12 -14.40 18.28
N LEU A 233 -20.62 -13.40 17.55
CA LEU A 233 -21.89 -12.74 17.88
C LEU A 233 -23.08 -13.68 17.70
N GLU A 234 -23.08 -14.54 16.68
CA GLU A 234 -24.11 -15.56 16.46
C GLU A 234 -24.15 -16.59 17.58
N LEU A 235 -22.99 -17.03 18.07
CA LEU A 235 -22.89 -17.89 19.24
C LEU A 235 -23.50 -17.21 20.47
N LYS A 236 -23.16 -15.95 20.71
CA LYS A 236 -23.72 -15.14 21.80
C LYS A 236 -25.24 -14.96 21.66
N ALA A 237 -25.74 -14.72 20.45
CA ALA A 237 -27.17 -14.63 20.18
C ALA A 237 -27.88 -15.97 20.45
N SER A 238 -27.23 -17.11 20.15
CA SER A 238 -27.76 -18.43 20.51
C SER A 238 -27.85 -18.61 22.02
N GLN A 239 -26.80 -18.27 22.76
CA GLN A 239 -26.78 -18.34 24.23
C GLN A 239 -27.89 -17.50 24.85
N ILE A 240 -28.06 -16.24 24.40
CA ILE A 240 -29.13 -15.36 24.88
C ILE A 240 -30.51 -15.97 24.56
N ARG A 241 -30.70 -16.57 23.38
CA ARG A 241 -31.97 -17.23 23.02
C ARG A 241 -32.26 -18.44 23.90
N ASP A 242 -31.23 -19.19 24.31
CA ASP A 242 -31.41 -20.32 25.22
C ASP A 242 -31.70 -19.85 26.65
N GLU A 243 -31.07 -18.78 27.12
CA GLU A 243 -31.41 -18.12 28.40
C GLU A 243 -32.85 -17.58 28.41
N ILE A 244 -33.32 -17.00 27.29
CA ILE A 244 -34.72 -16.56 27.13
C ILE A 244 -35.67 -17.74 27.32
N LYS A 245 -35.44 -18.85 26.63
CA LYS A 245 -36.26 -20.06 26.76
C LYS A 245 -36.24 -20.60 28.19
N GLU A 246 -35.08 -20.60 28.84
CA GLU A 246 -34.96 -21.02 30.23
C GLU A 246 -35.81 -20.15 31.16
N VAL A 247 -35.75 -18.82 31.01
CA VAL A 247 -36.56 -17.88 31.79
C VAL A 247 -38.06 -18.08 31.54
N GLU A 248 -38.47 -18.36 30.30
CA GLU A 248 -39.85 -18.69 29.96
C GLU A 248 -40.32 -19.98 30.64
N VAL A 249 -39.52 -21.05 30.59
CA VAL A 249 -39.85 -22.33 31.22
C VAL A 249 -39.96 -22.17 32.74
N ARG A 250 -38.96 -21.53 33.39
CA ARG A 250 -38.97 -21.29 34.84
C ARG A 250 -40.17 -20.45 35.29
N PHE A 251 -40.59 -19.48 34.49
CA PHE A 251 -41.83 -18.75 34.74
C PHE A 251 -43.08 -19.63 34.58
N ALA A 252 -43.14 -20.45 33.53
CA ALA A 252 -44.26 -21.34 33.27
C ALA A 252 -44.46 -22.40 34.37
N VAL A 253 -43.38 -22.92 34.96
CA VAL A 253 -43.46 -23.85 36.11
C VAL A 253 -43.69 -23.14 37.46
N GLY A 254 -43.75 -21.81 37.46
CA GLY A 254 -44.04 -21.00 38.66
C GLY A 254 -42.84 -20.72 39.55
N GLU A 255 -41.61 -21.04 39.13
CA GLU A 255 -40.38 -20.74 39.90
C GLU A 255 -40.06 -19.23 39.93
N LEU A 256 -40.44 -18.49 38.88
CA LEU A 256 -40.23 -17.05 38.79
C LEU A 256 -41.52 -16.28 39.06
N SER A 257 -41.42 -15.23 39.87
CA SER A 257 -42.50 -14.25 39.97
C SER A 257 -42.61 -13.42 38.69
N ARG A 258 -43.80 -12.86 38.45
CA ARG A 258 -44.07 -12.03 37.27
C ARG A 258 -43.09 -10.86 37.12
N SER A 259 -42.77 -10.16 38.21
CA SER A 259 -41.85 -9.01 38.17
C SER A 259 -40.42 -9.42 37.80
N ILE A 260 -39.95 -10.57 38.28
CA ILE A 260 -38.61 -11.09 37.95
C ILE A 260 -38.57 -11.55 36.49
N TYR A 261 -39.61 -12.22 36.02
CA TYR A 261 -39.75 -12.62 34.62
C TYR A 261 -39.71 -11.40 33.69
N GLU A 262 -40.57 -10.40 33.91
CA GLU A 262 -40.66 -9.21 33.07
C GLU A 262 -39.32 -8.44 33.02
N SER A 263 -38.66 -8.29 34.18
CA SER A 263 -37.35 -7.65 34.25
C SER A 263 -36.27 -8.40 33.48
N ARG A 264 -36.13 -9.73 33.69
CA ARG A 264 -35.11 -10.54 33.00
C ARG A 264 -35.37 -10.63 31.50
N MET A 265 -36.63 -10.83 31.12
CA MET A 265 -37.04 -10.92 29.73
C MET A 265 -36.72 -9.62 28.98
N SER A 266 -37.02 -8.46 29.58
CA SER A 266 -36.71 -7.16 28.97
C SER A 266 -35.21 -6.98 28.72
N VAL A 267 -34.35 -7.39 29.67
CA VAL A 267 -32.88 -7.27 29.53
C VAL A 267 -32.34 -8.22 28.46
N LEU A 268 -32.81 -9.47 28.45
CA LEU A 268 -32.37 -10.47 27.48
C LEU A 268 -32.82 -10.12 26.07
N GLN A 269 -34.07 -9.70 25.88
CA GLN A 269 -34.57 -9.24 24.59
C GLN A 269 -33.85 -7.99 24.09
N GLY A 270 -33.54 -7.04 24.98
CA GLY A 270 -32.74 -5.86 24.64
C GLY A 270 -31.33 -6.23 24.20
N SER A 271 -30.70 -7.17 24.90
CA SER A 271 -29.36 -7.69 24.58
C SER A 271 -29.35 -8.45 23.26
N LEU A 272 -30.37 -9.28 23.00
CA LEU A 272 -30.53 -10.01 21.74
C LEU A 272 -30.65 -9.05 20.56
N ARG A 273 -31.54 -8.06 20.65
CA ARG A 273 -31.71 -7.04 19.59
C ARG A 273 -30.43 -6.29 19.29
N LYS A 274 -29.63 -5.98 20.32
CA LYS A 274 -28.33 -5.32 20.17
C LYS A 274 -27.35 -6.20 19.38
N VAL A 275 -27.23 -7.47 19.75
CA VAL A 275 -26.34 -8.42 19.07
C VAL A 275 -26.79 -8.66 17.62
N GLU A 276 -28.09 -8.83 17.38
CA GLU A 276 -28.65 -8.99 16.03
C GLU A 276 -28.38 -7.77 15.14
N LYS A 277 -28.52 -6.56 15.72
CA LYS A 277 -28.19 -5.32 15.02
C LYS A 277 -26.71 -5.25 14.64
N GLU A 278 -25.79 -5.57 15.56
CA GLU A 278 -24.35 -5.61 15.28
C GLU A 278 -24.00 -6.62 14.17
N ILE A 279 -24.64 -7.81 14.18
CA ILE A 279 -24.49 -8.80 13.10
C ILE A 279 -24.94 -8.22 11.75
N SER A 280 -26.12 -7.57 11.70
CA SER A 280 -26.63 -6.95 10.48
C SER A 280 -25.73 -5.84 9.96
N GLU A 281 -25.18 -4.99 10.84
CA GLU A 281 -24.26 -3.92 10.46
C GLU A 281 -22.96 -4.48 9.85
N ILE A 282 -22.37 -5.50 10.46
CA ILE A 282 -21.14 -6.13 9.93
C ILE A 282 -21.41 -6.80 8.58
N ARG A 283 -22.51 -7.54 8.44
CA ARG A 283 -22.88 -8.18 7.17
C ARG A 283 -23.14 -7.15 6.08
N GLY A 284 -23.89 -6.08 6.38
CA GLY A 284 -24.13 -4.99 5.44
C GLY A 284 -22.84 -4.34 4.96
N TYR A 285 -21.87 -4.12 5.85
CA TYR A 285 -20.56 -3.61 5.48
C TYR A 285 -19.78 -4.58 4.58
N ILE A 286 -19.82 -5.90 4.87
CA ILE A 286 -19.19 -6.92 4.00
C ILE A 286 -19.79 -6.87 2.60
N ASP A 287 -21.12 -6.87 2.52
CA ASP A 287 -21.85 -6.87 1.24
C ASP A 287 -21.58 -5.59 0.44
N GLU A 288 -21.52 -4.43 1.09
CA GLU A 288 -21.20 -3.15 0.44
C GLU A 288 -19.83 -3.18 -0.22
N ILE A 289 -18.81 -3.64 0.50
CA ILE A 289 -17.43 -3.69 0.00
C ILE A 289 -17.27 -4.78 -1.08
N ASP A 290 -17.84 -5.97 -0.86
CA ASP A 290 -17.83 -7.05 -1.87
C ASP A 290 -18.47 -6.56 -3.18
N LEU A 291 -19.60 -5.85 -3.10
CA LEU A 291 -20.28 -5.30 -4.26
C LEU A 291 -19.44 -4.23 -4.98
N LYS A 292 -18.77 -3.34 -4.23
CA LYS A 292 -17.86 -2.34 -4.83
C LYS A 292 -16.69 -3.01 -5.55
N ILE A 293 -16.00 -3.95 -4.91
CA ILE A 293 -14.88 -4.70 -5.52
C ILE A 293 -15.36 -5.44 -6.78
N PHE A 294 -16.51 -6.11 -6.70
CA PHE A 294 -17.10 -6.78 -7.85
C PHE A 294 -17.35 -5.79 -9.00
N ARG A 295 -18.04 -4.67 -8.75
CA ARG A 295 -18.33 -3.66 -9.78
C ARG A 295 -17.06 -3.11 -10.43
N ILE A 296 -16.04 -2.78 -9.65
CA ILE A 296 -14.76 -2.30 -10.18
C ILE A 296 -14.10 -3.38 -11.04
N SER A 297 -14.14 -4.64 -10.61
CA SER A 297 -13.59 -5.77 -11.39
C SER A 297 -14.31 -5.94 -12.72
N GLU A 298 -15.63 -5.82 -12.73
CA GLU A 298 -16.44 -5.87 -13.96
C GLU A 298 -16.10 -4.69 -14.90
N LEU A 299 -15.99 -3.47 -14.37
CA LEU A 299 -15.60 -2.29 -15.15
C LEU A 299 -14.21 -2.45 -15.78
N LEU A 300 -13.25 -3.04 -15.06
CA LEU A 300 -11.93 -3.35 -15.61
C LEU A 300 -12.00 -4.39 -16.72
N ARG A 301 -12.82 -5.43 -16.57
CA ARG A 301 -12.97 -6.47 -17.60
C ARG A 301 -13.56 -5.88 -18.88
N GLU A 302 -14.64 -5.10 -18.77
CA GLU A 302 -15.31 -4.44 -19.91
C GLU A 302 -14.41 -3.49 -20.70
N MET A 303 -13.38 -2.92 -20.08
CA MET A 303 -12.47 -1.96 -20.74
C MET A 303 -11.24 -2.61 -21.38
N VAL A 304 -10.96 -3.87 -21.04
CA VAL A 304 -9.80 -4.62 -21.54
C VAL A 304 -10.19 -5.49 -22.74
N GLU A 305 -11.45 -5.93 -22.79
CA GLU A 305 -12.09 -6.56 -23.96
C GLU A 305 -12.39 -5.53 -25.07
#